data_AF-A0A7T3AEI9-F1
#
_entry.id   AF-A0A7T3AEI9-F1
#
_cell.length_a   1.000
_cell.length_b   1.000
_cell.length_c   1.000
_cell.angle_alpha   90.00
_cell.angle_beta   90.00
_cell.angle_gamma   90.00
#
_symmetry.space_group_name_H-M   'P 1'
#
loop_
_entity.id
_entity.type
_entity.pdbx_description
1 polymer ?
#
loop_
_entity_poly.entity_id
_entity_poly.type
_entity_poly.pdbx_seq_one_letter_code
_entity_poly.pdbx_strand_id
1 'polypeptide(L)'
;MSDSPHHEALKTLGDALKAGPKALARSTGAAGRTNFVDRLTTLAHQLDIGGHGGAKEVYEAASIIARMQRNQEDAKSDGWSVADHEAIAGLKGIETKLLKLANGVEQ
;
A
#
# COMPACT_ATOMS: atom_id res chain seq x y z
N MET A 1 -9.96 -19.22 4.77
CA MET A 1 -9.99 -17.91 4.08
C MET A 1 -8.60 -17.74 3.51
N SER A 2 -8.46 -17.40 2.22
CA SER A 2 -7.18 -17.54 1.50
C SER A 2 -6.08 -16.64 2.09
N ASP A 3 -5.14 -17.21 2.84
CA ASP A 3 -3.91 -16.59 3.36
C ASP A 3 -2.89 -16.39 2.22
N SER A 4 -3.32 -15.87 1.07
CA SER A 4 -2.42 -15.55 -0.04
C SER A 4 -1.81 -14.17 0.19
N PRO A 5 -0.49 -13.99 -0.03
CA PRO A 5 0.18 -12.69 0.13
C PRO A 5 -0.48 -11.58 -0.70
N HIS A 6 -1.15 -11.91 -1.81
CA HIS A 6 -1.95 -10.97 -2.59
C HIS A 6 -3.14 -10.38 -1.83
N HIS A 7 -3.90 -11.24 -1.12
CA HIS A 7 -5.08 -10.80 -0.38
C HIS A 7 -4.67 -9.94 0.82
N GLU A 8 -3.55 -10.27 1.47
CA GLU A 8 -3.01 -9.46 2.56
C GLU A 8 -2.44 -8.12 2.05
N ALA A 9 -1.83 -8.09 0.87
CA ALA A 9 -1.36 -6.86 0.23
C ALA A 9 -2.52 -5.93 -0.14
N LEU A 10 -3.58 -6.49 -0.76
CA LEU A 10 -4.81 -5.76 -1.08
C LEU A 10 -5.48 -5.19 0.16
N LYS A 11 -5.57 -5.98 1.23
CA LYS A 11 -6.12 -5.51 2.51
C LYS A 11 -5.29 -4.37 3.08
N THR A 12 -3.97 -4.53 3.14
CA THR A 12 -3.05 -3.52 3.69
C THR A 12 -3.11 -2.22 2.90
N LEU A 13 -3.19 -2.31 1.57
CA LEU A 13 -3.38 -1.16 0.68
C LEU A 13 -4.73 -0.47 0.92
N GLY A 14 -5.82 -1.24 1.00
CA GLY A 14 -7.16 -0.70 1.26
C GLY A 14 -7.27 -0.02 2.63
N ASP A 15 -6.63 -0.58 3.66
CA ASP A 15 -6.58 0.01 4.99
C ASP A 15 -5.75 1.31 5.00
N ALA A 16 -4.65 1.37 4.25
CA ALA A 16 -3.86 2.60 4.08
C ALA A 16 -4.64 3.71 3.36
N LEU A 17 -5.43 3.38 2.34
CA LEU A 17 -6.25 4.36 1.60
C LEU A 17 -7.45 4.87 2.42
N LYS A 18 -8.00 4.01 3.29
CA LYS A 18 -9.03 4.41 4.26
C LYS A 18 -8.45 5.24 5.40
N ALA A 19 -7.19 5.03 5.74
CA ALA A 19 -6.48 5.86 6.68
C ALA A 19 -6.31 7.25 6.07
N GLY A 20 -7.13 8.22 6.51
CA GLY A 20 -6.98 9.61 6.10
C GLY A 20 -5.57 10.17 6.39
N PRO A 21 -5.24 11.36 5.88
CA PRO A 21 -3.85 11.85 5.83
C PRO A 21 -3.14 11.86 7.19
N LYS A 22 -3.81 12.32 8.26
CA LYS A 22 -3.26 12.30 9.63
C LYS A 22 -3.02 10.90 10.18
N ALA A 23 -3.88 9.94 9.86
CA ALA A 23 -3.70 8.56 10.30
C ALA A 23 -2.56 7.89 9.55
N LEU A 24 -2.43 8.19 8.24
CA LEU A 24 -1.31 7.75 7.45
C LEU A 24 0.02 8.34 7.97
N ALA A 25 0.07 9.64 8.27
CA ALA A 25 1.25 10.29 8.85
C ALA A 25 1.68 9.67 10.18
N ARG A 26 0.73 9.36 11.08
CA ARG A 26 1.01 8.79 12.40
C ARG A 26 1.42 7.32 12.37
N SER A 27 1.23 6.66 11.23
CA SER A 27 1.61 5.25 11.05
C SER A 27 3.12 5.01 10.91
N THR A 28 3.94 6.07 10.97
CA THR A 28 5.41 6.06 10.79
C THR A 28 6.22 5.74 12.06
N GLY A 29 5.58 5.35 13.17
CA GLY A 29 6.27 5.02 14.43
C GLY A 29 6.68 3.54 14.58
N ALA A 30 7.68 3.27 15.42
CA ALA A 30 8.23 1.93 15.74
C ALA A 30 7.22 0.90 16.31
N ALA A 31 5.95 1.26 16.47
CA ALA A 31 4.87 0.35 16.78
C ALA A 31 4.50 -0.45 15.51
N GLY A 32 5.22 -1.55 15.24
CA GLY A 32 5.12 -2.40 14.04
C GLY A 32 3.77 -3.05 13.71
N ARG A 33 2.66 -2.64 14.35
CA ARG A 33 1.30 -3.07 13.99
C ARG A 33 0.59 -2.12 13.01
N THR A 34 1.05 -0.89 12.85
CA THR A 34 0.43 0.12 11.97
C THR A 34 1.28 0.54 10.78
N ASN A 35 2.53 0.11 10.65
CA ASN A 35 3.37 0.54 9.52
C ASN A 35 2.97 -0.16 8.21
N PHE A 36 2.16 0.53 7.40
CA PHE A 36 1.69 0.05 6.11
C PHE A 36 2.85 -0.23 5.14
N VAL A 37 3.92 0.58 5.18
CA VAL A 37 5.07 0.45 4.29
C VAL A 37 5.81 -0.84 4.60
N ASP A 38 6.18 -1.09 5.86
CA ASP A 38 6.89 -2.32 6.27
C ASP A 38 6.08 -3.58 5.92
N ARG A 39 4.76 -3.53 6.13
CA ARG A 39 3.86 -4.64 5.77
C ARG A 39 3.86 -4.89 4.27
N LEU A 40 3.68 -3.86 3.46
CA LEU A 40 3.69 -4.01 2.00
C LEU A 40 5.06 -4.46 1.50
N THR A 41 6.17 -3.94 2.03
CA THR A 41 7.52 -4.39 1.71
C THR A 41 7.74 -5.86 2.05
N THR A 42 7.27 -6.31 3.22
CA THR A 42 7.37 -7.72 3.63
C THR A 42 6.56 -8.62 2.70
N LEU A 43 5.33 -8.23 2.36
CA LEU A 43 4.46 -8.98 1.46
C LEU A 43 5.02 -9.02 0.04
N ALA A 44 5.60 -7.92 -0.44
CA ALA A 44 6.27 -7.88 -1.73
C ALA A 44 7.44 -8.86 -1.78
N HIS A 45 8.24 -8.95 -0.72
CA HIS A 45 9.32 -9.91 -0.62
C HIS A 45 8.82 -11.37 -0.60
N GLN A 46 7.72 -11.65 0.11
CA GLN A 46 7.10 -12.97 0.10
C GLN A 46 6.56 -13.37 -1.28
N LEU A 47 5.95 -12.43 -2.00
CA LEU A 47 5.48 -12.64 -3.38
C LEU A 47 6.65 -12.93 -4.33
N ASP A 48 7.79 -12.24 -4.15
CA ASP A 48 8.99 -12.42 -4.96
C ASP A 48 9.63 -13.80 -4.73
N ILE A 49 9.84 -14.18 -3.45
CA ILE A 49 10.37 -15.50 -3.09
C ILE A 49 9.44 -16.63 -3.58
N GLY A 50 8.12 -16.43 -3.48
CA GLY A 50 7.13 -17.43 -3.89
C GLY A 50 6.88 -17.50 -5.41
N GLY A 51 7.45 -16.59 -6.20
CA GLY A 51 7.24 -16.54 -7.66
C GLY A 51 5.78 -16.25 -8.05
N HIS A 52 5.02 -15.58 -7.20
CA HIS A 52 3.56 -15.43 -7.34
C HIS A 52 3.12 -14.27 -8.24
N GLY A 53 4.08 -13.51 -8.80
CA GLY A 53 3.79 -12.25 -9.51
C GLY A 53 3.36 -11.13 -8.54
N GLY A 54 3.26 -9.89 -9.03
CA GLY A 54 2.74 -8.77 -8.23
C GLY A 54 3.70 -8.16 -7.21
N ALA A 55 4.88 -8.75 -6.96
CA ALA A 55 5.86 -8.22 -6.01
C ALA A 55 6.26 -6.77 -6.34
N LYS A 56 6.48 -6.46 -7.62
CA LYS A 56 6.82 -5.11 -8.08
C LYS A 56 5.71 -4.12 -7.77
N GLU A 57 4.46 -4.47 -8.06
CA GLU A 57 3.28 -3.66 -7.78
C GLU A 57 3.14 -3.37 -6.28
N VAL A 58 3.34 -4.37 -5.42
CA VAL A 58 3.28 -4.18 -3.96
C VAL A 58 4.44 -3.30 -3.46
N TYR A 59 5.65 -3.45 -4.00
CA TYR A 59 6.78 -2.56 -3.70
C TYR A 59 6.50 -1.11 -4.13
N GLU A 60 5.89 -0.91 -5.30
CA GLU A 60 5.52 0.41 -5.80
C GLU A 60 4.47 1.05 -4.89
N ALA A 61 3.47 0.29 -4.44
CA ALA A 61 2.48 0.78 -3.48
C ALA A 61 3.12 1.20 -2.16
N ALA A 62 4.06 0.40 -1.63
CA ALA A 62 4.80 0.75 -0.42
C ALA A 62 5.57 2.07 -0.58
N SER A 63 6.23 2.27 -1.73
CA SER A 63 6.97 3.50 -2.05
C SER A 63 6.07 4.74 -2.14
N ILE A 64 4.90 4.61 -2.79
CA ILE A 64 3.92 5.69 -2.89
C ILE A 64 3.38 6.06 -1.50
N ILE A 65 3.00 5.07 -0.70
CA ILE A 65 2.53 5.29 0.68
C ILE A 65 3.62 5.96 1.53
N ALA A 66 4.89 5.53 1.41
CA ALA A 66 5.99 6.16 2.11
C ALA A 66 6.18 7.63 1.72
N ARG A 67 5.99 7.97 0.44
CA ARG A 67 6.02 9.36 -0.03
C ARG A 67 4.86 10.16 0.54
N MET A 68 3.65 9.61 0.50
CA MET A 68 2.46 10.25 1.09
C MET A 68 2.67 10.49 2.58
N GLN A 69 3.15 9.50 3.34
CA GLN A 69 3.47 9.62 4.76
C GLN A 69 4.42 10.82 5.03
N ARG A 70 5.53 10.91 4.28
CA ARG A 70 6.47 12.04 4.41
C ARG A 70 5.83 13.39 4.08
N ASN A 71 5.01 13.46 3.03
CA ASN A 71 4.31 14.70 2.68
C ASN A 71 3.33 15.14 3.77
N GLN A 72 2.82 14.20 4.58
CA GLN A 72 1.89 14.50 5.67
C GLN A 72 2.57 14.85 7.01
N GLU A 73 3.86 14.55 7.21
CA GLU A 73 4.59 14.93 8.44
C GLU A 73 4.61 16.45 8.65
N ASP A 74 4.65 17.21 7.56
CA ASP A 74 4.63 18.67 7.56
C ASP A 74 3.23 19.27 7.30
N ALA A 75 2.22 18.44 7.04
CA ALA A 75 0.90 18.91 6.65
C ALA A 75 0.10 19.43 7.86
N LYS A 76 -0.18 20.73 7.86
CA LYS A 76 -1.07 21.39 8.85
C LYS A 76 -2.57 21.16 8.59
N SER A 77 -2.92 20.48 7.50
CA SER A 77 -4.28 20.30 6.99
C SER A 77 -4.82 18.89 7.27
N ASP A 78 -6.13 18.78 7.45
CA ASP A 78 -6.86 17.51 7.57
C ASP A 78 -7.15 16.83 6.23
N GLY A 79 -6.89 17.51 5.11
CA GLY A 79 -7.21 17.03 3.76
C GLY A 79 -5.99 16.57 2.97
N TRP A 80 -6.21 15.64 2.03
CA TRP A 80 -5.21 15.22 1.04
C TRP A 80 -4.81 16.39 0.14
N SER A 81 -3.51 16.54 -0.14
CA SER A 81 -3.02 17.49 -1.14
C SER A 81 -3.35 17.00 -2.56
N VAL A 82 -3.22 17.87 -3.56
CA VAL A 82 -3.37 17.48 -4.98
C VAL A 82 -2.41 16.34 -5.35
N ALA A 83 -1.15 16.41 -4.90
CA ALA A 83 -0.16 15.35 -5.12
C ALA A 83 -0.57 14.02 -4.46
N ASP A 84 -1.24 14.06 -3.31
CA ASP A 84 -1.76 12.86 -2.67
C ASP A 84 -2.94 12.26 -3.45
N HIS A 85 -3.78 13.09 -4.09
CA HIS A 85 -4.85 12.58 -4.95
C HIS A 85 -4.31 11.87 -6.19
N GLU A 86 -3.25 12.40 -6.81
CA GLU A 86 -2.54 11.73 -7.91
C GLU A 86 -1.92 10.40 -7.45
N ALA A 87 -1.29 10.40 -6.28
CA ALA A 87 -0.74 9.19 -5.65
C ALA A 87 -1.83 8.13 -5.39
N ILE A 88 -3.00 8.54 -4.86
CA ILE A 88 -4.15 7.65 -4.63
C ILE A 88 -4.66 7.04 -5.95
N ALA A 89 -4.69 7.80 -7.04
CA ALA A 89 -5.07 7.27 -8.34
C ALA A 89 -4.08 6.18 -8.82
N GLY A 90 -2.77 6.40 -8.64
CA GLY A 90 -1.74 5.40 -8.89
C GLY A 90 -1.93 4.12 -8.05
N LEU A 91 -2.22 4.29 -6.76
CA LEU A 91 -2.51 3.18 -5.84
C LEU A 91 -3.74 2.36 -6.26
N LYS A 92 -4.81 3.00 -6.76
CA LYS A 92 -5.98 2.28 -7.31
C LYS A 92 -5.66 1.48 -8.57
N GLY A 93 -4.75 1.98 -9.41
CA GLY A 93 -4.24 1.24 -10.56
C GLY A 93 -3.49 -0.03 -10.13
N ILE A 94 -2.69 0.07 -9.07
CA ILE A 94 -1.99 -1.06 -8.46
C ILE A 94 -2.98 -2.06 -7.83
N GLU A 95 -3.95 -1.58 -7.05
CA GLU A 95 -5.01 -2.40 -6.45
C GLU A 95 -5.73 -3.25 -7.52
N THR A 96 -6.07 -2.64 -8.66
CA THR A 96 -6.71 -3.33 -9.79
C THR A 96 -5.83 -4.44 -10.37
N LYS A 97 -4.52 -4.22 -10.51
CA LYS A 97 -3.58 -5.25 -11.00
C LYS A 97 -3.46 -6.40 -10.01
N LEU A 98 -3.34 -6.10 -8.72
CA LEU A 98 -3.25 -7.10 -7.66
C LEU A 98 -4.54 -7.91 -7.54
N LEU A 99 -5.72 -7.30 -7.73
CA LEU A 99 -7.00 -8.01 -7.77
C LEU A 99 -7.07 -9.02 -8.92
N LYS A 100 -6.56 -8.67 -10.10
CA LYS A 100 -6.50 -9.62 -11.24
C LYS A 100 -5.62 -10.82 -10.90
N LEU A 101 -4.43 -10.58 -10.37
CA LEU A 101 -3.49 -11.62 -9.95
C LEU A 101 -4.08 -12.51 -8.84
N ALA A 102 -4.72 -11.91 -7.83
CA ALA A 102 -5.37 -12.64 -6.74
C ALA A 102 -6.50 -13.55 -7.22
N ASN A 103 -7.17 -13.18 -8.31
CA ASN A 103 -8.25 -13.95 -8.94
C ASN A 103 -7.75 -14.92 -10.02
N GLY A 104 -6.44 -15.06 -10.23
CA GLY A 104 -5.86 -15.93 -11.26
C GLY A 104 -6.16 -15.47 -12.70
N VAL A 105 -6.49 -14.20 -12.88
CA VAL A 105 -6.60 -13.60 -14.21
C VAL A 105 -5.19 -13.22 -14.64
N GLU A 106 -4.55 -14.08 -15.41
CA GLU A 106 -3.26 -13.79 -16.06
C GLU A 106 -3.39 -12.54 -16.96
N GLN A 107 -2.27 -11.79 -17.07
CA GLN A 107 -2.20 -10.54 -17.83
C GLN A 107 -2.29 -10.76 -19.34
#